data_AF-A0AAX2ZQC7-F1
#
_entry.id   AF-A0AAX2ZQC7-F1
#
_cell.length_a   1.000
_cell.length_b   1.000
_cell.length_c   1.000
_cell.angle_alpha   90.00
_cell.angle_beta   90.00
_cell.angle_gamma   90.00
#
_symmetry.space_group_name_H-M   'P 1'
#
loop_
_entity.id
_entity.type
_entity.pdbx_description
1 polymer ?
#
loop_
_entity_poly.entity_id
_entity_poly.type
_entity_poly.pdbx_seq_one_letter_code
_entity_poly.pdbx_strand_id
1 'polypeptide(L)'
;MGAPDDPVSLAEARIPTLARIVERNQVWPLMAAKYGVENLVPPWKSSLDGFCDALDQAACDAGVPDFKQRRDEEDLLSATVYADLPYPENQLVALAHSLLARGVITESELQERLAVVRRRLEA
;
A
#
# COMPACT_ATOMS: atom_id res chain seq x y z
N MET A 1 9.93 25.28 -3.11
CA MET A 1 10.56 23.95 -3.34
C MET A 1 10.44 23.23 -2.01
N GLY A 2 9.41 22.39 -1.88
CA GLY A 2 9.20 21.61 -0.66
C GLY A 2 10.30 20.57 -0.50
N ALA A 3 10.68 20.26 0.74
CA ALA A 3 11.62 19.19 1.02
C ALA A 3 11.07 17.85 0.47
N PRO A 4 11.94 16.87 0.15
CA PRO A 4 11.51 15.54 -0.31
C PRO A 4 10.61 14.77 0.68
N ASP A 5 10.44 15.27 1.92
CA ASP A 5 9.59 14.71 2.98
C ASP A 5 8.35 15.58 3.28
N ASP A 6 7.89 16.42 2.36
CA ASP A 6 6.68 17.24 2.57
C ASP A 6 5.39 16.38 2.46
N PRO A 7 4.60 16.24 3.54
CA PRO A 7 3.38 15.43 3.53
C PRO A 7 2.33 15.90 2.51
N VAL A 8 2.32 17.19 2.14
CA VAL A 8 1.39 17.70 1.10
C VAL A 8 1.79 17.16 -0.27
N SER A 9 3.08 17.11 -0.56
CA SER A 9 3.60 16.54 -1.81
C SER A 9 3.31 15.04 -1.93
N LEU A 10 3.21 14.33 -0.80
CA LEU A 10 2.89 12.91 -0.79
C LEU A 10 1.44 12.68 -1.24
N ALA A 11 0.46 13.33 -0.61
CA ALA A 11 -0.95 13.14 -0.96
C ALA A 11 -1.30 13.59 -2.39
N GLU A 12 -0.52 14.50 -2.97
CA GLU A 12 -0.70 14.96 -4.36
C GLU A 12 -0.10 14.00 -5.41
N ALA A 13 0.75 13.05 -5.00
CA ALA A 13 1.39 12.12 -5.92
C ALA A 13 0.35 11.20 -6.59
N ARG A 14 0.22 11.34 -7.91
CA ARG A 14 -0.70 10.52 -8.70
C ARG A 14 -0.01 9.23 -9.13
N ILE A 15 -0.55 8.10 -8.66
CA ILE A 15 -0.02 6.77 -8.97
C ILE A 15 -1.11 5.97 -9.72
N PRO A 16 -1.11 5.99 -11.07
CA PRO A 16 -2.14 5.34 -11.89
C PRO A 16 -2.36 3.86 -11.57
N THR A 17 -1.30 3.12 -11.23
CA THR A 17 -1.39 1.70 -10.89
C THR A 17 -2.21 1.46 -9.63
N LEU A 18 -2.00 2.26 -8.59
CA LEU A 18 -2.79 2.14 -7.36
C LEU A 18 -4.23 2.56 -7.61
N ALA A 19 -4.47 3.63 -8.37
CA ALA A 19 -5.82 4.06 -8.75
C ALA A 19 -6.61 2.92 -9.43
N ARG A 20 -6.01 2.21 -10.39
CA ARG A 20 -6.63 1.06 -11.05
C ARG A 20 -6.89 -0.13 -10.11
N ILE A 21 -6.08 -0.30 -9.06
CA ILE A 21 -6.30 -1.35 -8.04
C ILE A 21 -7.53 -1.00 -7.19
N VAL A 22 -7.61 0.26 -6.74
CA VAL A 22 -8.74 0.77 -5.95
C VAL A 22 -10.05 0.70 -6.75
N GLU A 23 -10.04 1.14 -8.00
CA GLU A 23 -11.22 1.15 -8.88
C GLU A 23 -11.84 -0.25 -9.07
N ARG A 24 -11.04 -1.32 -9.01
CA ARG A 24 -11.54 -2.71 -9.10
C ARG A 24 -12.34 -3.15 -7.88
N ASN A 25 -12.26 -2.41 -6.77
CA ASN A 25 -13.01 -2.62 -5.55
C ASN A 25 -13.01 -4.07 -5.04
N GLN A 26 -11.85 -4.74 -5.09
CA GLN A 26 -11.69 -6.11 -4.60
C GLN A 26 -11.32 -6.14 -3.10
N VAL A 27 -12.12 -5.43 -2.29
CA VAL A 27 -11.89 -5.30 -0.84
C VAL A 27 -12.31 -6.56 -0.09
N TRP A 28 -11.66 -6.82 1.06
CA TRP A 28 -11.84 -8.05 1.82
C TRP A 28 -13.29 -8.39 2.16
N PRO A 29 -14.16 -7.47 2.65
CA PRO A 29 -15.55 -7.82 2.96
C PRO A 29 -16.32 -8.38 1.75
N LEU A 30 -16.06 -7.84 0.55
CA LEU A 30 -16.69 -8.32 -0.68
C LEU A 30 -16.12 -9.67 -1.13
N MET A 31 -14.80 -9.83 -1.05
CA MET A 31 -14.13 -11.07 -1.44
C MET A 31 -14.46 -12.21 -0.47
N ALA A 32 -14.50 -11.93 0.83
CA ALA A 32 -14.86 -12.89 1.87
C ALA A 32 -16.27 -13.45 1.64
N ALA A 33 -17.24 -12.55 1.43
CA ALA A 33 -18.61 -12.93 1.11
C ALA A 33 -18.70 -13.73 -0.21
N LYS A 34 -17.99 -13.29 -1.25
CA LYS A 34 -17.98 -13.97 -2.56
C LYS A 34 -17.50 -15.42 -2.47
N TYR A 35 -16.49 -15.68 -1.64
CA TYR A 35 -15.87 -17.01 -1.52
C TYR A 35 -16.33 -17.80 -0.28
N GLY A 36 -17.29 -17.28 0.50
CA GLY A 36 -17.85 -17.97 1.66
C GLY A 36 -16.85 -18.19 2.80
N VAL A 37 -15.90 -17.27 2.98
CA VAL A 37 -14.92 -17.34 4.07
C VAL A 37 -15.26 -16.35 5.17
N GLU A 38 -15.02 -16.74 6.42
CA GLU A 38 -15.43 -15.99 7.62
C GLU A 38 -14.27 -15.29 8.33
N ASN A 39 -13.06 -15.31 7.76
CA ASN A 39 -11.90 -14.67 8.39
C ASN A 39 -12.15 -13.16 8.53
N LEU A 40 -11.93 -12.63 9.73
CA LEU A 40 -12.14 -11.21 10.04
C LEU A 40 -11.25 -10.27 9.21
N VAL A 41 -10.05 -10.75 8.87
CA VAL A 41 -9.06 -10.03 8.06
C VAL A 41 -8.58 -10.94 6.93
N PRO A 42 -8.13 -10.37 5.81
CA PRO A 42 -7.58 -11.15 4.72
C PRO A 42 -6.35 -11.95 5.19
N PRO A 43 -6.13 -13.18 4.66
CA PRO A 43 -4.96 -13.99 5.02
C PRO A 43 -3.61 -13.31 4.79
N TRP A 44 -3.52 -12.39 3.82
CA TRP A 44 -2.30 -11.64 3.53
C TRP A 44 -1.99 -10.55 4.57
N LYS A 45 -2.91 -10.23 5.49
CA LYS A 45 -2.71 -9.18 6.49
C LYS A 45 -1.52 -9.44 7.40
N SER A 46 -1.30 -10.68 7.82
CA SER A 46 -0.14 -11.04 8.64
C SER A 46 1.19 -10.82 7.91
N SER A 47 1.22 -11.01 6.57
CA SER A 47 2.39 -10.71 5.75
C SER A 47 2.62 -9.21 5.64
N LEU A 48 1.56 -8.40 5.56
CA LEU A 48 1.67 -6.94 5.61
C LEU A 48 2.23 -6.48 6.96
N ASP A 49 1.75 -7.03 8.08
CA ASP A 49 2.26 -6.67 9.41
C ASP A 49 3.76 -6.97 9.55
N GLY A 50 4.18 -8.18 9.15
CA GLY A 50 5.61 -8.52 9.15
C GLY A 50 6.45 -7.66 8.18
N PHE A 51 5.87 -7.19 7.08
CA PHE A 51 6.55 -6.27 6.17
C PHE A 51 6.73 -4.88 6.80
N CYS A 52 5.72 -4.36 7.49
CA CYS A 52 5.83 -3.12 8.27
C CYS A 52 6.91 -3.23 9.35
N ASP A 53 6.93 -4.33 10.12
CA ASP A 53 7.96 -4.56 11.14
C ASP A 53 9.37 -4.57 10.54
N ALA A 54 9.54 -5.18 9.35
CA ALA A 54 10.82 -5.22 8.67
C ALA A 54 11.27 -3.83 8.18
N LEU A 55 10.35 -3.02 7.64
CA LEU A 55 10.64 -1.64 7.23
C LEU A 55 11.04 -0.78 8.43
N ASP A 56 10.35 -0.93 9.55
CA ASP A 56 10.64 -0.18 10.78
C ASP A 56 12.05 -0.47 11.31
N GLN A 57 12.58 -1.69 11.09
CA GLN A 57 13.96 -2.05 11.42
C GLN A 57 14.98 -1.61 10.35
N ALA A 58 14.54 -1.44 9.10
CA ALA A 58 15.39 -1.10 7.96
C ALA A 58 15.58 0.41 7.73
N ALA A 59 15.05 1.27 8.62
CA ALA A 59 15.06 2.74 8.51
C ALA A 59 16.46 3.38 8.31
N CYS A 60 17.54 2.62 8.51
CA CYS A 60 18.92 3.04 8.24
C CYS A 60 19.28 3.07 6.74
N ASP A 61 18.49 2.42 5.87
CA ASP A 61 18.72 2.37 4.42
C ASP A 61 18.11 3.58 3.71
N ALA A 62 18.80 4.07 2.67
CA ALA A 62 18.43 5.29 1.98
C ALA A 62 17.03 5.19 1.33
N GLY A 63 16.13 6.10 1.70
CA GLY A 63 14.80 6.27 1.11
C GLY A 63 13.66 5.50 1.80
N VAL A 64 13.97 4.52 2.67
CA VAL A 64 12.98 3.80 3.47
C VAL A 64 12.50 4.70 4.62
N PRO A 65 11.18 4.90 4.81
CA PRO A 65 10.68 5.70 5.93
C PRO A 65 10.98 5.02 7.27
N ASP A 66 11.30 5.81 8.28
CA ASP A 66 11.31 5.31 9.66
C ASP A 66 9.90 4.98 10.16
N PHE A 67 9.81 4.34 11.33
CA PHE A 67 8.53 3.97 11.95
C PHE A 67 7.52 5.13 12.02
N LYS A 68 8.00 6.30 12.48
CA LYS A 68 7.12 7.46 12.68
C LYS A 68 6.67 8.01 11.34
N GLN A 69 7.60 8.18 10.39
CA GLN A 69 7.30 8.65 9.05
C GLN A 69 6.29 7.74 8.36
N ARG A 70 6.54 6.42 8.36
CA ARG A 70 5.62 5.43 7.78
C ARG A 70 4.23 5.56 8.38
N ARG A 71 4.13 5.67 9.71
CA ARG A 71 2.83 5.76 10.39
C ARG A 71 2.10 7.06 10.09
N ASP A 72 2.80 8.19 10.13
CA ASP A 72 2.21 9.51 9.82
C ASP A 72 1.71 9.56 8.37
N GLU A 73 2.47 8.97 7.43
CA GLU A 73 2.11 8.90 6.02
C GLU A 73 0.95 7.96 5.75
N GLU A 74 0.95 6.77 6.35
CA GLU A 74 -0.16 5.83 6.28
C GLU A 74 -1.45 6.46 6.80
N ASP A 75 -1.39 7.14 7.94
CA ASP A 75 -2.55 7.80 8.56
C ASP A 75 -3.05 8.97 7.70
N LEU A 76 -2.14 9.80 7.17
CA LEU A 76 -2.50 10.90 6.24
C LEU A 76 -3.19 10.37 4.99
N LEU A 77 -2.58 9.40 4.31
CA LEU A 77 -3.09 8.86 3.05
C LEU A 77 -4.39 8.09 3.26
N SER A 78 -4.50 7.32 4.36
CA SER A 78 -5.75 6.61 4.71
C SER A 78 -6.87 7.56 5.10
N ALA A 79 -6.57 8.73 5.68
CA ALA A 79 -7.57 9.75 6.00
C ALA A 79 -7.97 10.63 4.80
N THR A 80 -7.21 10.61 3.71
CA THR A 80 -7.39 11.50 2.56
C THR A 80 -7.57 10.73 1.25
N VAL A 81 -6.47 10.32 0.61
CA VAL A 81 -6.45 9.71 -0.72
C VAL A 81 -7.18 8.37 -0.76
N TYR A 82 -7.13 7.60 0.33
CA TYR A 82 -7.68 6.25 0.43
C TYR A 82 -8.78 6.14 1.51
N ALA A 83 -9.46 7.23 1.81
CA ALA A 83 -10.51 7.30 2.84
C ALA A 83 -11.69 6.33 2.60
N ASP A 84 -11.96 6.01 1.33
CA ASP A 84 -13.06 5.12 0.94
C ASP A 84 -12.68 3.63 0.96
N LEU A 85 -11.40 3.30 1.19
CA LEU A 85 -10.99 1.90 1.36
C LEU A 85 -11.19 1.44 2.80
N PRO A 86 -11.74 0.23 3.03
CA PRO A 86 -11.80 -0.34 4.35
C PRO A 86 -10.40 -0.71 4.85
N TYR A 87 -10.27 -0.85 6.16
CA TYR A 87 -9.15 -1.56 6.74
C TYR A 87 -9.27 -3.07 6.43
N PRO A 88 -8.18 -3.77 6.05
CA PRO A 88 -6.79 -3.28 5.99
C PRO A 88 -6.31 -2.82 4.60
N GLU A 89 -7.16 -2.76 3.59
CA GLU A 89 -6.77 -2.33 2.24
C GLU A 89 -6.24 -0.89 2.20
N ASN A 90 -6.84 0.04 2.97
CA ASN A 90 -6.35 1.42 3.05
C ASN A 90 -4.88 1.49 3.51
N GLN A 91 -4.51 0.72 4.54
CA GLN A 91 -3.13 0.63 5.02
C GLN A 91 -2.19 0.09 3.94
N LEU A 92 -2.59 -1.02 3.28
CA LEU A 92 -1.78 -1.63 2.23
C LEU A 92 -1.49 -0.64 1.09
N VAL A 93 -2.53 0.05 0.61
CA VAL A 93 -2.41 0.97 -0.53
C VAL A 93 -1.69 2.25 -0.11
N ALA A 94 -1.90 2.75 1.11
CA ALA A 94 -1.17 3.89 1.66
C ALA A 94 0.33 3.62 1.80
N LEU A 95 0.72 2.45 2.30
CA LEU A 95 2.13 2.04 2.38
C LEU A 95 2.76 1.94 0.98
N ALA A 96 2.09 1.27 0.04
CA ALA A 96 2.58 1.17 -1.33
C ALA A 96 2.75 2.56 -1.98
N HIS A 97 1.82 3.48 -1.72
CA HIS A 97 1.92 4.86 -2.18
C HIS A 97 3.16 5.56 -1.62
N SER A 98 3.38 5.50 -0.29
CA SER A 98 4.56 6.06 0.36
C SER A 98 5.87 5.56 -0.27
N LEU A 99 6.01 4.24 -0.45
CA LEU A 99 7.21 3.65 -1.04
C LEU A 99 7.45 4.08 -2.49
N LEU A 100 6.38 4.27 -3.28
CA LEU A 100 6.48 4.78 -4.66
C LEU A 100 6.84 6.26 -4.71
N ALA A 101 6.22 7.09 -3.86
CA ALA A 101 6.47 8.52 -3.80
C ALA A 101 7.88 8.84 -3.31
N ARG A 102 8.41 8.02 -2.39
CA ARG A 102 9.80 8.07 -1.91
C ARG A 102 10.81 7.48 -2.89
N GLY A 103 10.34 6.80 -3.94
CA GLY A 103 11.19 6.14 -4.94
C GLY A 103 11.91 4.88 -4.44
N VAL A 104 11.46 4.28 -3.33
CA VAL A 104 11.94 2.99 -2.83
C VAL A 104 11.65 1.88 -3.83
N ILE A 105 10.49 1.99 -4.48
CA ILE A 105 10.13 1.20 -5.66
C ILE A 105 9.60 2.15 -6.74
N THR A 106 9.68 1.72 -7.99
CA THR A 106 9.10 2.41 -9.14
C THR A 106 7.73 1.85 -9.50
N GLU A 107 6.91 2.65 -10.19
CA GLU A 107 5.61 2.17 -10.67
C GLU A 107 5.77 1.02 -11.69
N SER A 108 6.82 1.03 -12.51
CA SER A 108 7.15 -0.06 -13.44
C SER A 108 7.45 -1.37 -12.70
N GLU A 109 8.28 -1.34 -11.66
CA GLU A 109 8.59 -2.55 -10.86
C GLU A 109 7.32 -3.12 -10.22
N LEU A 110 6.44 -2.27 -9.71
CA LEU A 110 5.14 -2.69 -9.17
C LEU A 110 4.29 -3.35 -10.26
N GLN A 111 4.15 -2.72 -11.43
CA GLN A 111 3.37 -3.26 -12.55
C GLN A 111 3.90 -4.62 -13.01
N GLU A 112 5.22 -4.75 -13.17
CA GLU A 112 5.88 -6.00 -13.55
C GLU A 112 5.62 -7.09 -12.51
N ARG A 113 5.76 -6.77 -11.21
CA ARG A 113 5.47 -7.73 -10.14
C ARG A 113 4.00 -8.16 -10.10
N LEU A 114 3.06 -7.24 -10.27
CA LEU A 114 1.64 -7.56 -10.37
C LEU A 114 1.34 -8.50 -11.56
N ALA A 115 1.99 -8.28 -12.71
CA ALA A 115 1.83 -9.13 -13.87
C ALA A 115 2.37 -10.56 -13.62
N VAL A 116 3.52 -10.69 -12.94
CA VAL A 116 4.06 -11.98 -12.52
C VAL A 116 3.10 -12.72 -11.59
N VAL A 117 2.58 -12.04 -10.56
CA VAL A 117 1.64 -12.65 -9.61
C VAL A 117 0.37 -13.09 -10.32
N ARG A 118 -0.17 -12.26 -11.23
CA ARG A 118 -1.35 -12.61 -12.01
C ARG A 118 -1.14 -13.87 -12.85
N ARG A 119 -0.05 -13.94 -13.62
CA ARG A 119 0.28 -15.15 -14.42
C ARG A 119 0.36 -16.40 -13.56
N ARG A 120 0.86 -16.31 -12.33
CA ARG A 120 0.93 -17.44 -11.40
C ARG A 120 -0.44 -17.90 -10.89
N LEU A 121 -1.39 -16.98 -10.70
CA LEU A 121 -2.74 -17.29 -10.21
C LEU A 121 -3.68 -17.76 -11.32
N GLU A 122 -3.39 -17.42 -12.58
CA GLU A 122 -4.18 -17.79 -13.76
C GLU A 122 -3.67 -19.06 -14.48
N ALA A 123 -2.50 -19.59 -14.06
CA ALA A 123 -1.93 -20.84 -14.56
C ALA A 123 -2.53 -22.06 -13.86
#